data_AF-A0A0M9ZSM8-F1
#
_entry.id   AF-A0A0M9ZSM8-F1
#
_cell.length_a   1.000
_cell.length_b   1.000
_cell.length_c   1.000
_cell.angle_alpha   90.00
_cell.angle_beta   90.00
_cell.angle_gamma   90.00
#
_symmetry.space_group_name_H-M   'P 1'
#
loop_
_entity.id
_entity.type
_entity.pdbx_description
1 polymer ?
#
loop_
_entity_poly.entity_id
_entity_poly.type
_entity_poly.pdbx_seq_one_letter_code
_entity_poly.pdbx_strand_id
1 'polypeptide(L)' 'MAEETPQHEGRERAGEDVWDDVVLDETFVRAAETSEPSARARMLAARWRSEAPEPQPWRSDEPPAGWFFSKARRRRRRRR' A
#
# COMPACT_ATOMS: atom_id res chain seq x y z
N MET A 1 29.54 -17.00 20.90
CA MET A 1 28.19 -17.41 21.35
C MET A 1 27.35 -17.52 20.09
N ALA A 2 27.17 -18.73 19.57
CA ALA A 2 26.29 -18.97 18.42
C ALA A 2 24.87 -19.09 18.98
N GLU A 3 23.98 -18.18 18.58
CA GLU A 3 22.56 -18.31 18.89
C GLU A 3 22.00 -19.43 18.01
N GLU A 4 21.66 -20.55 18.65
CA GLU A 4 20.88 -21.61 18.01
C GLU A 4 19.51 -21.03 17.65
N THR A 5 19.29 -20.79 16.36
CA THR A 5 17.96 -20.57 15.81
C THR A 5 17.10 -21.81 16.10
N PRO A 6 15.92 -21.67 16.74
CA PRO A 6 15.11 -22.82 17.10
C PRO A 6 14.68 -23.58 15.83
N GLN A 7 14.89 -24.89 15.87
CA GLN A 7 14.64 -25.84 14.80
C GLN A 7 13.18 -25.77 14.35
N HIS A 8 12.95 -25.22 13.16
CA HIS A 8 11.62 -25.03 12.54
C HIS A 8 11.14 -26.28 11.76
N GLU A 9 12.00 -27.27 11.59
CA GLU A 9 11.84 -28.35 10.59
C GLU A 9 10.64 -29.30 10.87
N GLY A 10 10.17 -29.41 12.12
CA GLY A 10 9.03 -30.27 12.49
C GLY A 10 7.64 -29.62 12.37
N ARG A 11 7.56 -28.27 12.35
CA ARG A 11 6.29 -27.51 12.21
C ARG A 11 5.90 -27.34 10.74
N GLU A 12 6.88 -27.35 9.84
CA GLU A 12 6.73 -26.99 8.43
C GLU A 12 5.92 -28.03 7.65
N ARG A 13 6.17 -29.33 7.84
CA ARG A 13 5.50 -30.40 7.09
C ARG A 13 3.98 -30.51 7.34
N ALA A 14 3.55 -30.25 8.57
CA ALA A 14 2.13 -30.29 8.95
C ALA A 14 1.41 -28.94 8.74
N GLY A 15 2.18 -27.87 8.53
CA GLY A 15 1.64 -26.53 8.24
C GLY A 15 1.38 -26.32 6.75
N GLU A 16 2.26 -26.84 5.89
CA GLU A 16 2.18 -26.66 4.43
C GLU A 16 0.86 -27.23 3.86
N ASP A 17 0.54 -28.50 4.16
CA ASP A 17 -0.71 -29.17 3.72
C ASP A 17 -1.99 -28.43 4.17
N VAL A 18 -1.96 -27.75 5.32
CA VAL A 18 -3.15 -27.06 5.86
C VAL A 18 -3.45 -25.79 5.09
N TRP A 19 -2.44 -25.11 4.55
CA TRP A 19 -2.63 -23.88 3.77
C TRP A 19 -2.86 -24.18 2.28
N ASP A 20 -2.41 -25.32 1.79
CA ASP A 20 -2.57 -25.71 0.39
C ASP A 20 -4.04 -25.92 -0.03
N ASP A 21 -4.92 -26.29 0.91
CA ASP A 21 -6.35 -26.50 0.66
C ASP A 21 -7.22 -25.28 1.04
N VAL A 22 -6.63 -24.18 1.52
CA VAL A 22 -7.35 -22.96 1.89
C VAL A 22 -7.61 -22.09 0.67
N VAL A 23 -8.89 -21.92 0.32
CA VAL A 23 -9.33 -21.05 -0.77
C VAL A 23 -9.62 -19.64 -0.25
N LEU A 24 -8.80 -18.67 -0.68
CA LEU A 24 -8.92 -17.24 -0.31
C LEU A 24 -9.84 -16.48 -1.29
N ASP A 25 -11.11 -16.89 -1.38
CA ASP A 25 -12.11 -16.28 -2.26
C ASP A 25 -12.91 -15.14 -1.60
N GLU A 26 -13.90 -14.60 -2.31
CA GLU A 26 -14.73 -13.52 -1.78
C GLU A 26 -15.54 -13.98 -0.55
N THR A 27 -16.04 -15.21 -0.52
CA THR A 27 -16.83 -15.72 0.62
C THR A 27 -15.96 -15.79 1.87
N PHE A 28 -14.72 -16.27 1.76
CA PHE A 28 -13.75 -16.24 2.86
C PHE A 28 -13.53 -14.82 3.39
N VAL A 29 -13.31 -13.84 2.50
CA VAL A 29 -13.10 -12.44 2.90
C VAL A 29 -14.35 -11.85 3.59
N ARG A 30 -15.55 -12.18 3.11
CA ARG A 30 -16.82 -11.69 3.69
C ARG A 30 -17.15 -12.32 5.03
N ALA A 31 -16.68 -13.54 5.28
CA ALA A 31 -16.89 -14.25 6.54
C ALA A 31 -16.00 -13.74 7.69
N ALA A 32 -14.98 -12.92 7.39
CA ALA A 32 -14.11 -12.35 8.41
C ALA A 32 -14.91 -11.47 9.39
N GLU A 33 -14.86 -11.81 10.68
CA GLU A 33 -15.56 -11.08 11.74
C GLU A 33 -15.06 -9.63 11.88
N THR A 34 -13.77 -9.41 11.59
CA THR A 34 -13.13 -8.10 11.70
C THR A 34 -12.67 -7.63 10.33
N SER A 35 -13.02 -6.39 9.99
CA SER A 35 -12.48 -5.71 8.81
C SER A 35 -11.44 -4.69 9.26
N GLU A 36 -10.18 -5.08 9.17
CA GLU A 36 -9.07 -4.17 9.46
C GLU A 36 -8.63 -3.41 8.20
N PRO A 37 -8.06 -2.20 8.36
CA PRO A 37 -7.40 -1.52 7.25
C PRO A 37 -6.28 -2.40 6.66
N SER A 38 -6.09 -2.28 5.35
CA SER A 38 -4.99 -2.96 4.66
C SER A 38 -3.66 -2.72 5.37
N ALA A 39 -2.75 -3.69 5.30
CA ALA A 39 -1.43 -3.57 5.92
C ALA A 39 -0.73 -2.25 5.55
N ARG A 40 -0.86 -1.83 4.29
CA ARG A 40 -0.35 -0.54 3.79
C ARG A 40 -0.98 0.66 4.48
N ALA A 41 -2.31 0.66 4.69
CA ALA A 41 -2.99 1.74 5.39
C ALA A 41 -2.53 1.85 6.85
N ARG A 42 -2.35 0.72 7.55
CA ARG A 42 -1.80 0.70 8.92
C ARG A 42 -0.37 1.23 8.97
N MET A 43 0.48 0.84 8.01
CA MET A 43 1.83 1.38 7.86
C MET A 43 1.83 2.90 7.65
N LEU A 44 0.98 3.41 6.74
CA LEU A 44 0.87 4.85 6.48
C LEU A 44 0.37 5.62 7.70
N ALA A 45 -0.66 5.09 8.38
CA ALA A 45 -1.17 5.69 9.61
C ALA A 45 -0.09 5.75 10.71
N ALA A 46 0.71 4.69 10.87
CA ALA A 46 1.83 4.69 11.80
C ALA A 46 2.88 5.73 11.44
N ARG A 47 3.25 5.84 10.15
CA ARG A 47 4.16 6.89 9.68
C ARG A 47 3.61 8.28 9.97
N TRP A 48 2.36 8.55 9.62
CA TRP A 48 1.76 9.89 9.76
C TRP A 48 1.52 10.34 11.19
N ARG A 49 1.42 9.41 12.16
CA ARG A 49 1.40 9.77 13.58
C ARG A 49 2.71 10.43 14.03
N SER A 50 3.84 10.03 13.44
CA SER A 50 5.15 10.58 13.77
C SER A 50 5.56 11.71 12.83
N GLU A 51 5.17 11.61 11.56
CA GLU A 51 5.59 12.52 10.50
C GLU A 51 4.40 12.74 9.56
N ALA A 52 3.58 13.74 9.91
CA ALA A 52 2.48 14.15 9.07
C ALA A 52 3.02 14.65 7.72
N PRO A 53 2.34 14.34 6.60
CA PRO A 53 2.73 14.89 5.32
C PRO A 53 2.54 16.41 5.31
N GLU A 54 3.44 17.12 4.64
CA GLU A 54 3.29 18.55 4.41
C GLU A 54 1.95 18.84 3.69
N PRO A 55 1.24 19.92 4.06
CA PRO A 55 -0.01 20.28 3.42
C PRO A 55 0.24 20.62 1.95
N GLN A 56 -0.28 19.77 1.07
CA GLN A 56 -0.26 20.03 -0.36
C GLN A 56 -1.45 20.91 -0.75
N PRO A 57 -1.28 21.85 -1.68
CA PRO A 57 -2.39 22.62 -2.20
C PRO A 57 -3.43 21.68 -2.84
N TRP A 58 -4.72 21.99 -2.66
CA TRP A 58 -5.84 21.20 -3.22
C TRP A 58 -5.76 20.98 -4.74
N ARG A 59 -4.97 21.82 -5.41
CA ARG A 59 -4.56 21.70 -6.79
C ARG A 59 -3.06 21.94 -6.87
N SER A 60 -2.33 21.00 -7.47
CA SER A 60 -0.96 21.27 -7.90
C SER A 60 -0.98 22.40 -8.94
N ASP A 61 -0.26 23.48 -8.67
CA ASP A 61 -0.03 24.52 -9.67
C ASP A 61 0.80 23.99 -10.85
N GLU A 62 1.59 22.95 -10.59
CA GLU A 62 2.33 22.21 -11.61
C GLU A 62 1.44 21.10 -12.21
N PRO A 63 1.12 21.16 -13.51
CA PRO A 63 0.44 20.07 -14.17
C PRO A 63 1.36 18.83 -14.20
N PRO A 64 0.85 17.61 -13.94
CA PRO A 64 1.65 16.41 -14.05
C PRO A 64 2.24 16.29 -15.46
N ALA A 65 3.44 15.71 -15.53
CA ALA A 65 4.22 15.58 -16.74
C ALA A 65 3.36 14.98 -17.86
N GLY A 66 3.03 15.81 -18.87
CA GLY A 66 2.21 15.41 -20.03
C GLY A 66 0.81 16.02 -20.12
N TRP A 67 0.32 16.79 -19.14
CA TRP A 67 -1.01 17.40 -19.24
C TRP A 67 -1.02 18.52 -20.31
N PHE A 68 -1.85 18.33 -21.35
CA PHE A 68 -2.05 19.25 -22.49
C PHE A 68 -2.59 20.65 -22.14
N PHE A 69 -2.97 20.90 -20.89
CA PHE A 69 -3.60 22.13 -20.40
C PHE A 69 -2.66 22.98 -19.53
N SER A 70 -1.35 22.75 -19.58
CA SER A 70 -0.41 23.61 -18.86
C SER A 70 -0.60 25.08 -19.28
N LYS A 71 -0.72 25.98 -18.29
CA LYS A 71 -0.83 27.43 -18.56
C LYS A 71 0.37 27.94 -19.37
N ALA A 72 1.54 27.33 -19.21
CA ALA A 72 2.73 27.58 -20.02
C ALA A 72 2.46 27.32 -21.52
N ARG A 73 1.86 26.18 -21.87
CA ARG A 73 1.48 25.86 -23.26
C ARG A 73 0.38 26.79 -23.78
N ARG A 74 -0.61 27.15 -22.94
CA ARG A 74 -1.66 28.14 -23.30
C ARG A 74 -1.09 29.54 -23.57
N ARG A 75 -0.14 30.02 -22.74
CA ARG A 75 0.54 31.32 -22.95
C ARG A 75 1.34 31.33 -24.26
N ARG A 76 2.02 30.22 -24.59
CA ARG A 76 2.78 30.11 -25.84
C ARG A 76 1.89 30.14 -27.10
N ARG A 77 0.69 29.54 -27.04
CA ARG A 77 -0.29 29.58 -28.15
C ARG A 77 -0.93 30.95 -28.38
N ARG A 78 -0.97 31.83 -27.36
CA ARG A 78 -1.54 33.19 -27.48
C ARG A 78 -0.57 34.24 -28.03
N ARG A 79 0.70 33.87 -28.24
CA ARG A 79 1.75 34.76 -28.77
C ARG A 79 2.09 34.48 -30.25
N ARG A 80 1.36 33.55 -30.87
CA ARG A 80 1.32 33.35 -32.32
C ARG A 80 -0.04 33.82 -32.80
#